data_AF-A0A9Q3DKD1-F1
#
_entry.id   AF-A0A9Q3DKD1-F1
#
_cell.length_a   1.000
_cell.length_b   1.000
_cell.length_c   1.000
_cell.angle_alpha   90.00
_cell.angle_beta   90.00
_cell.angle_gamma   90.00
#
_symmetry.space_group_name_H-M   'P 1'
#
loop_
_entity.id
_entity.type
_entity.pdbx_description
1 polymer ?
#
loop_
_entity_poly.entity_id
_entity_poly.type
_entity_poly.pdbx_seq_one_letter_code
_entity_poly.pdbx_strand_id
1 'polypeptide(L)' 'MKENLIKILFQYREAFASDNEPLGAIKGNEVDTIINVEKPYPPLLRRPAFPASPRAREALETHINELMKLRVLRKSGKND' A
#
# COMPACT_ATOMS: atom_id res chain seq x y z
N MET A 1 -22.69 25.48 18.94
CA MET A 1 -22.05 25.31 17.60
C MET A 1 -20.92 24.29 17.63
N LYS A 2 -19.92 24.42 18.52
CA LYS A 2 -18.77 23.50 18.65
C LYS A 2 -19.17 22.05 18.99
N GLU A 3 -20.14 21.87 19.88
CA GLU A 3 -20.65 20.54 20.27
C GLU A 3 -21.33 19.78 19.13
N ASN A 4 -22.07 20.48 18.27
CA ASN A 4 -22.70 19.87 17.09
C ASN A 4 -21.64 19.43 16.08
N LEU A 5 -20.58 20.22 15.88
CA LEU A 5 -19.46 19.82 15.03
C LEU A 5 -18.78 18.56 15.56
N ILE A 6 -18.48 18.50 16.86
CA ILE A 6 -17.86 17.32 17.48
C ILE A 6 -18.75 16.09 17.32
N LYS A 7 -20.06 16.21 17.52
CA LYS A 7 -21.01 15.11 17.29
C LYS A 7 -20.96 14.59 15.85
N ILE A 8 -20.95 15.48 14.87
CA ILE A 8 -20.88 15.09 13.45
C ILE A 8 -19.55 14.39 13.14
N LEU A 9 -18.42 14.97 13.57
CA LEU A 9 -17.10 14.37 13.34
C LEU A 9 -16.97 12.99 13.98
N PHE A 10 -17.51 12.82 15.19
CA PHE A 10 -17.50 11.54 15.89
C PHE A 10 -18.43 10.50 15.24
N GLN A 11 -19.60 10.95 14.77
CA GLN A 11 -20.56 10.10 14.06
C GLN A 11 -19.99 9.56 12.75
N TYR A 12 -19.25 10.39 12.01
CA TYR A 12 -18.67 10.04 10.71
C TYR A 12 -17.17 9.77 10.77
N ARG A 13 -16.63 9.35 11.93
CA ARG A 13 -15.18 9.15 12.11
C ARG A 13 -14.55 8.21 11.06
N GLU A 14 -15.31 7.22 10.59
CA GLU A 14 -14.89 6.24 9.57
C GLU A 14 -14.78 6.85 8.16
N ALA A 15 -15.34 8.04 7.93
CA ALA A 15 -15.18 8.78 6.69
C ALA A 15 -13.82 9.51 6.60
N PHE A 16 -13.05 9.55 7.70
CA PHE A 16 -11.74 10.19 7.77
C PHE A 16 -10.63 9.15 7.75
N ALA A 17 -9.49 9.50 7.13
CA ALA A 17 -8.32 8.64 7.16
C ALA A 17 -7.75 8.52 8.58
N SER A 18 -7.47 7.29 9.01
CA SER A 18 -6.75 6.98 10.24
C SER A 18 -5.61 6.00 9.94
N ASP A 19 -4.61 5.99 10.80
CA ASP A 19 -3.54 5.00 10.86
C ASP A 19 -3.98 3.63 11.40
N ASN A 20 -5.18 3.52 11.97
CA ASN A 20 -5.71 2.29 12.55
C ASN A 20 -6.49 1.41 11.56
N GLU A 21 -6.86 1.96 10.41
CA GLU A 21 -7.69 1.28 9.41
C GLU A 21 -6.90 1.05 8.11
N PRO A 22 -7.04 -0.12 7.48
CA PRO A 22 -6.33 -0.40 6.24
C PRO A 22 -6.81 0.53 5.12
N LEU A 23 -5.86 1.12 4.39
CA LEU A 23 -6.19 1.96 3.25
C LEU A 23 -6.73 1.10 2.10
N GLY A 24 -7.80 1.58 1.46
CA GLY A 24 -8.27 1.00 0.19
C GLY A 24 -8.94 -0.37 0.32
N ALA A 25 -9.49 -0.73 1.50
CA ALA A 25 -10.32 -1.93 1.69
C ALA A 25 -11.72 -1.80 1.04
N ILE A 26 -11.81 -1.17 -0.14
CA ILE A 26 -13.03 -1.02 -0.91
C ILE A 26 -13.22 -2.28 -1.75
N LYS A 27 -14.21 -3.10 -1.36
CA LYS A 27 -14.58 -4.31 -2.11
C LYS A 27 -15.10 -3.94 -3.50
N GLY A 28 -14.70 -4.69 -4.52
CA GLY A 28 -15.24 -4.53 -5.89
C GLY A 28 -14.48 -3.54 -6.78
N ASN A 29 -13.34 -3.00 -6.34
CA ASN A 29 -12.45 -2.15 -7.15
C ASN A 29 -11.14 -2.86 -7.53
N GLU A 30 -11.14 -4.18 -7.56
CA GLU A 30 -10.00 -4.97 -8.00
C GLU A 30 -9.74 -4.72 -9.49
N VAL A 31 -8.51 -4.34 -9.84
CA VAL A 31 -8.10 -4.14 -11.23
C VAL A 31 -7.46 -5.42 -11.74
N ASP A 32 -8.09 -6.05 -12.74
CA ASP A 32 -7.46 -7.14 -13.49
C ASP A 32 -6.50 -6.57 -14.53
N THR A 33 -5.22 -6.94 -14.44
CA THR A 33 -4.17 -6.44 -15.33
C THR A 33 -3.59 -7.59 -16.13
N ILE A 34 -3.86 -7.59 -17.43
CA ILE A 34 -3.41 -8.63 -18.35
C ILE A 34 -2.14 -8.16 -19.08
N ILE A 35 -1.11 -9.01 -19.08
CA ILE A 35 0.10 -8.79 -19.87
C ILE A 35 -0.15 -9.29 -21.30
N ASN A 36 -0.07 -8.40 -22.30
CA ASN A 36 -0.30 -8.73 -23.71
C ASN A 36 0.92 -9.35 -24.42
N VAL A 37 1.88 -9.92 -23.67
CA VAL A 37 3.07 -10.56 -24.21
C VAL A 37 3.24 -11.96 -23.64
N GLU A 38 3.59 -12.90 -24.51
CA GLU A 38 3.87 -14.29 -24.12
C GLU A 38 5.33 -14.46 -23.69
N LYS A 39 5.62 -15.60 -23.04
CA LYS A 39 7.00 -15.93 -22.64
C LYS A 39 7.88 -16.13 -23.89
N PRO A 40 9.18 -15.76 -23.84
CA PRO A 40 9.90 -15.24 -22.69
C PRO A 40 9.63 -13.74 -22.43
N TYR A 41 9.36 -13.41 -21.17
CA TYR A 41 9.15 -12.02 -20.76
C TYR A 41 10.38 -11.13 -21.01
N PRO A 42 10.19 -9.82 -21.28
CA PRO A 42 11.28 -8.89 -21.49
C PRO A 42 12.33 -8.93 -20.36
N PRO A 43 13.65 -8.91 -20.66
CA PRO A 43 14.71 -8.90 -19.65
C PRO A 43 14.58 -7.76 -18.62
N LEU A 44 13.94 -6.66 -19.01
CA LEU A 44 13.57 -5.53 -18.15
C LEU A 44 12.82 -5.95 -16.88
N LEU A 45 11.96 -6.98 -16.96
CA LEU A 45 11.20 -7.49 -15.82
C LEU A 45 12.04 -8.31 -14.83
N ARG A 46 13.28 -8.66 -15.19
CA ARG A 46 14.20 -9.43 -14.35
C ARG A 46 15.34 -8.58 -13.76
N ARG A 47 15.28 -7.26 -13.92
CA ARG A 47 16.33 -6.38 -13.41
C ARG A 47 16.36 -6.44 -11.88
N PRO A 48 17.54 -6.57 -11.25
CA PRO A 48 17.65 -6.45 -9.80
C PRO A 48 17.24 -5.04 -9.38
N ALA A 49 16.80 -4.91 -8.13
CA ALA A 49 16.56 -3.60 -7.54
C ALA A 49 17.86 -2.76 -7.59
N PHE A 50 17.71 -1.47 -7.90
CA PHE A 50 18.84 -0.56 -7.90
C PHE A 50 19.38 -0.41 -6.46
N PRO A 51 20.70 -0.36 -6.25
CA PRO A 51 21.28 -0.23 -4.91
C PRO A 51 20.86 1.09 -4.27
N ALA A 52 20.33 1.02 -3.04
CA ALA A 52 20.05 2.19 -2.22
C ALA A 52 21.22 2.47 -1.27
N SER A 53 21.49 3.75 -0.98
CA SER A 53 22.43 4.13 0.06
C SER A 53 21.92 3.67 1.45
N PRO A 54 22.79 3.45 2.45
CA PRO A 54 22.36 3.02 3.78
C PRO A 54 21.27 3.93 4.38
N ARG A 55 21.46 5.25 4.29
CA ARG A 55 20.50 6.25 4.75
C ARG A 55 19.17 6.17 4.00
N ALA A 56 19.20 5.98 2.68
CA ALA A 56 17.98 5.84 1.89
C ALA A 56 17.24 4.55 2.26
N ARG A 57 17.97 3.45 2.49
CA ARG A 57 17.39 2.17 2.88
C ARG A 57 16.65 2.26 4.22
N GLU A 58 17.24 2.92 5.22
CA GLU A 58 16.59 3.12 6.52
C GLU A 58 15.29 3.94 6.42
N ALA A 59 15.30 5.04 5.65
CA ALA A 59 14.10 5.84 5.44
C ALA A 59 13.00 5.07 4.70
N LEU A 60 13.38 4.29 3.67
CA LEU A 60 12.44 3.45 2.92
C LEU A 60 11.84 2.35 3.80
N GLU A 61 12.63 1.74 4.68
CA GLU A 61 12.18 0.68 5.57
C GLU A 61 11.04 1.15 6.49
N THR A 62 11.12 2.36 7.03
CA THR A 62 10.02 2.95 7.82
C THR A 62 8.71 2.99 7.03
N HIS A 63 8.74 3.54 5.81
CA HIS A 63 7.54 3.67 4.98
C HIS A 63 7.01 2.33 4.46
N ILE A 64 7.89 1.39 4.13
CA ILE A 64 7.48 0.04 3.75
C ILE A 64 6.72 -0.61 4.90
N ASN A 65 7.21 -0.48 6.13
CA ASN A 65 6.54 -1.05 7.31
C ASN A 65 5.18 -0.39 7.59
N GLU A 66 5.05 0.93 7.41
CA GLU A 66 3.78 1.64 7.48
C GLU A 66 2.77 1.12 6.44
N LEU A 67 3.20 0.99 5.19
CA LEU A 67 2.36 0.50 4.10
C LEU A 67 1.96 -0.97 4.26
N MET A 68 2.81 -1.80 4.88
CA MET A 68 2.44 -3.17 5.25
C MET A 68 1.38 -3.20 6.36
N LYS A 69 1.50 -2.36 7.40
CA LYS A 69 0.49 -2.24 8.46
C LYS A 69 -0.87 -1.82 7.90
N LEU A 70 -0.87 -0.86 6.97
CA LEU A 70 -2.07 -0.39 6.27
C LEU A 70 -2.58 -1.36 5.19
N ARG A 71 -1.95 -2.53 5.03
CA ARG A 71 -2.29 -3.57 4.04
C ARG A 71 -2.26 -3.11 2.58
N VAL A 72 -1.53 -2.03 2.30
CA VAL A 72 -1.25 -1.57 0.94
C VAL A 72 -0.19 -2.44 0.29
N LEU A 73 0.85 -2.79 1.05
CA LEU A 73 1.88 -3.74 0.64
C LEU A 73 1.66 -5.09 1.33
N ARG A 74 1.96 -6.17 0.61
CA ARG A 74 2.00 -7.53 1.13
C ARG A 74 3.23 -8.25 0.62
N LYS A 75 3.83 -9.08 1.46
CA LYS A 75 4.89 -9.99 1.02
C LYS A 75 4.31 -10.91 -0.07
N SER A 76 5.00 -10.97 -1.21
CA SER A 76 4.65 -11.87 -2.32
C SER A 76 5.90 -12.63 -2.75
N GLY A 77 5.71 -13.89 -3.14
CA GLY A 77 6.79 -14.83 -3.42
C GLY A 77 6.56 -16.16 -2.69
N LYS A 78 7.00 -17.26 -3.31
CA LYS A 78 7.05 -18.57 -2.65
C LYS A 78 8.25 -18.58 -1.70
N ASN A 79 8.02 -18.95 -0.44
CA ASN A 79 9.02 -19.70 0.30
C ASN A 79 8.95 -21.14 -0.25
N ASP A 80 9.63 -21.41 -1.36
CA ASP A 80 10.00 -22.76 -1.83
C ASP A 80 11.37 -22.64 -2.50
#